data_AF-A0A7C5TN69-F1
#
_entry.id   AF-A0A7C5TN69-F1
#
_cell.length_a   1.000
_cell.length_b   1.000
_cell.length_c   1.000
_cell.angle_alpha   90.00
_cell.angle_beta   90.00
_cell.angle_gamma   90.00
#
_symmetry.space_group_name_H-M   'P 1'
#
loop_
_entity.id
_entity.type
_entity.pdbx_description
1 polymer ?
#
loop_
_entity_poly.entity_id
_entity_poly.type
_entity_poly.pdbx_seq_one_letter_code
_entity_poly.pdbx_strand_id
1 'polypeptide(L)'
;MSRRPQGITLVELMVTLAVAAILLTIGVPVLRDFILNNRLTTHANTLAASLALARAEAVRRNQPVAIVPVAGDWSKGWTVGVDANGDG
;
A
#
# COMPACT_ATOMS: atom_id res chain seq x y z
N MET A 1 -23.73 -46.66 -23.10
CA MET A 1 -24.71 -46.10 -22.15
C MET A 1 -24.27 -44.67 -21.82
N SER A 2 -24.74 -43.68 -22.57
CA SER A 2 -24.35 -42.28 -22.38
C SER A 2 -25.06 -41.72 -21.15
N ARG A 3 -24.32 -41.49 -20.06
CA ARG A 3 -24.85 -40.81 -18.87
C ARG A 3 -25.14 -39.36 -19.23
N ARG A 4 -26.40 -38.92 -19.07
CA ARG A 4 -26.76 -37.51 -19.19
C ARG A 4 -26.07 -36.74 -18.05
N PRO A 5 -25.45 -35.57 -18.30
CA PRO A 5 -24.93 -34.74 -17.22
C PRO A 5 -26.09 -34.32 -16.32
N GLN A 6 -25.92 -34.52 -15.01
CA GLN A 6 -26.86 -34.02 -14.01
C GLN A 6 -26.68 -32.50 -13.88
N GLY A 7 -27.77 -31.74 -13.97
CA GLY A 7 -27.77 -30.30 -13.74
C GLY A 7 -27.85 -29.95 -12.26
N ILE A 8 -27.41 -28.74 -11.90
CA ILE A 8 -27.58 -28.16 -10.57
C ILE A 8 -29.03 -27.73 -10.34
N THR A 9 -29.50 -27.84 -9.10
CA THR A 9 -30.86 -27.41 -8.75
C THR A 9 -30.93 -25.90 -8.47
N LEU A 10 -32.13 -25.32 -8.56
CA LEU A 10 -32.35 -23.91 -8.19
C LEU A 10 -31.96 -23.63 -6.74
N VAL A 11 -32.27 -24.56 -5.83
CA VAL A 11 -31.92 -24.44 -4.40
C VAL A 11 -30.41 -24.44 -4.21
N GLU A 12 -29.69 -25.29 -4.94
CA GLU A 12 -28.22 -25.36 -4.88
C GLU A 12 -27.57 -24.06 -5.39
N LEU A 13 -28.12 -23.46 -6.46
CA LEU A 13 -27.70 -22.14 -6.93
C LEU A 13 -27.98 -21.04 -5.88
N MET A 14 -29.13 -21.06 -5.24
CA MET A 14 -29.46 -20.09 -4.19
C MET A 14 -28.53 -20.20 -2.98
N VAL A 15 -28.23 -21.42 -2.54
CA VAL A 15 -27.31 -21.65 -1.42
C VAL A 15 -25.88 -21.22 -1.77
N THR A 16 -25.39 -21.56 -2.97
CA THR A 16 -24.05 -21.14 -3.41
C THR A 16 -23.92 -19.62 -3.50
N LEU A 17 -24.94 -18.93 -4.02
CA LEU A 17 -24.98 -17.46 -4.05
C LEU A 17 -25.06 -16.86 -2.65
N ALA A 18 -25.84 -17.45 -1.74
CA ALA A 18 -25.92 -16.98 -0.36
C ALA A 18 -24.55 -17.08 0.35
N VAL A 19 -23.86 -18.22 0.20
CA VAL A 19 -22.51 -18.40 0.77
C VAL A 19 -21.51 -17.45 0.11
N ALA A 20 -21.54 -17.30 -1.21
CA ALA A 20 -20.67 -16.37 -1.93
C ALA A 20 -20.88 -14.93 -1.47
N ALA A 21 -22.14 -14.50 -1.27
CA ALA A 21 -22.46 -13.17 -0.75
C ALA A 21 -21.87 -12.95 0.65
N ILE A 22 -22.03 -13.92 1.56
CA ILE A 22 -21.46 -13.85 2.91
C ILE A 22 -19.93 -13.72 2.84
N LEU A 23 -19.27 -14.57 2.04
CA LEU A 23 -17.82 -14.53 1.88
C LEU A 23 -17.34 -13.19 1.31
N LEU A 24 -18.03 -12.63 0.32
CA LEU A 24 -17.66 -11.34 -0.28
C LEU A 24 -17.84 -10.18 0.71
N THR A 25 -18.91 -10.19 1.52
CA THR A 25 -19.15 -9.12 2.51
C THR A 25 -18.03 -9.03 3.55
N ILE A 26 -17.36 -10.14 3.87
CA ILE A 26 -16.25 -10.19 4.82
C ILE A 26 -14.90 -10.06 4.09
N GLY A 27 -14.74 -10.71 2.95
CA GLY A 27 -13.47 -10.79 2.22
C GLY A 27 -13.04 -9.47 1.59
N VAL A 28 -13.99 -8.69 1.03
CA VAL A 28 -13.68 -7.40 0.40
C VAL A 28 -13.11 -6.37 1.38
N PRO A 29 -13.71 -6.11 2.56
CA PRO A 29 -13.12 -5.17 3.52
C PRO A 29 -11.76 -5.64 4.03
N VAL A 30 -11.57 -6.94 4.29
CA VAL A 30 -10.27 -7.50 4.70
C VAL A 30 -9.19 -7.25 3.67
N LEU A 31 -9.48 -7.47 2.39
CA LEU A 31 -8.53 -7.19 1.30
C LEU A 31 -8.20 -5.69 1.22
N ARG A 32 -9.19 -4.82 1.40
CA ARG A 32 -8.98 -3.37 1.42
C ARG A 32 -8.04 -2.96 2.55
N ASP A 33 -8.29 -3.45 3.77
CA ASP A 33 -7.46 -3.13 4.94
C ASP A 33 -6.04 -3.67 4.78
N PHE A 34 -5.90 -4.88 4.23
CA PHE A 34 -4.59 -5.45 3.89
C PHE A 34 -3.81 -4.57 2.90
N ILE A 35 -4.46 -4.08 1.84
CA ILE A 35 -3.82 -3.18 0.86
C ILE A 35 -3.41 -1.86 1.53
N LEU A 36 -4.27 -1.27 2.36
CA LEU A 36 -3.98 -0.02 3.07
C LEU A 36 -2.78 -0.16 4.01
N ASN A 37 -2.74 -1.25 4.79
CA ASN A 37 -1.63 -1.54 5.70
C ASN A 37 -0.30 -1.74 4.95
N ASN A 38 -0.33 -2.45 3.81
CA ASN A 38 0.86 -2.61 2.97
C ASN A 38 1.35 -1.29 2.38
N ARG A 39 0.43 -0.43 1.91
CA ARG A 39 0.78 0.90 1.42
C ARG A 39 1.42 1.74 2.52
N LEU A 40 0.83 1.77 3.71
CA LEU A 40 1.38 2.51 4.85
C LEU A 40 2.79 2.03 5.22
N THR A 41 2.99 0.71 5.30
CA THR A 41 4.29 0.10 5.58
C THR A 41 5.31 0.45 4.50
N THR A 42 4.91 0.39 3.23
CA THR A 42 5.77 0.75 2.10
C THR A 42 6.19 2.21 2.17
N HIS A 43 5.25 3.13 2.37
CA HIS A 43 5.55 4.57 2.50
C HIS A 43 6.49 4.86 3.67
N ALA A 44 6.27 4.23 4.83
CA ALA A 44 7.14 4.38 5.99
C ALA A 44 8.57 3.88 5.70
N ASN A 45 8.70 2.71 5.05
CA ASN A 45 9.99 2.16 4.67
C ASN A 45 10.71 3.03 3.63
N THR A 46 9.99 3.55 2.63
CA THR A 46 10.57 4.47 1.64
C THR A 46 11.08 5.74 2.32
N LEU A 47 10.32 6.29 3.27
CA LEU A 47 10.75 7.48 4.03
C LEU A 47 11.99 7.19 4.88
N ALA A 48 12.00 6.08 5.61
CA ALA A 48 13.17 5.66 6.39
C ALA A 48 14.41 5.46 5.52
N ALA A 49 14.27 4.86 4.33
CA ALA A 49 15.35 4.71 3.38
C ALA A 49 15.87 6.07 2.87
N SER A 50 14.97 7.01 2.58
CA SER A 50 15.36 8.36 2.15
C SER A 50 16.08 9.15 3.25
N LEU A 51 15.70 8.98 4.52
CA LEU A 51 16.41 9.56 5.67
C LEU A 51 17.81 8.97 5.81
N ALA A 52 17.94 7.66 5.65
CA ALA A 52 19.25 7.00 5.66
C ALA A 52 20.14 7.52 4.52
N LEU A 53 19.57 7.71 3.33
CA LEU A 53 20.26 8.30 2.18
C LEU A 53 20.69 9.75 2.45
N ALA A 54 19.78 10.60 2.96
CA ALA A 54 20.07 11.98 3.29
C ALA A 54 21.22 12.09 4.30
N ARG A 55 21.19 11.27 5.35
CA ARG A 55 22.25 11.17 6.35
C ARG A 55 23.59 10.76 5.74
N ALA A 56 23.59 9.74 4.87
CA ALA A 56 24.80 9.28 4.21
C ALA A 56 25.38 10.38 3.29
N GLU A 57 24.53 11.09 2.56
CA GLU A 57 24.97 12.17 1.66
C GLU A 57 25.47 13.39 2.44
N ALA A 58 24.85 13.73 3.58
CA ALA A 58 25.30 14.79 4.46
C ALA A 58 26.72 14.53 4.98
N VAL A 59 26.98 13.29 5.43
CA VAL A 59 28.32 12.87 5.86
C VAL A 59 29.30 12.90 4.69
N ARG A 60 28.91 12.37 3.51
CA ARG A 60 29.77 12.31 2.32
C ARG A 60 30.19 13.68 1.82
N ARG A 61 29.28 14.66 1.87
CA ARG A 61 29.53 16.04 1.39
C ARG A 61 30.02 16.97 2.48
N ASN A 62 29.97 16.56 3.75
CA ASN A 62 30.18 17.43 4.90
C ASN A 62 29.31 18.71 4.83
N GLN A 63 28.05 18.54 4.40
CA GLN A 63 27.07 19.61 4.24
C GLN A 63 25.71 19.14 4.77
N PRO A 64 24.85 20.04 5.29
CA PRO A 64 23.49 19.66 5.66
C PRO A 64 22.71 19.16 4.44
N VAL A 65 21.92 18.10 4.63
CA VAL A 65 21.02 17.54 3.61
C VAL A 65 19.67 17.35 4.29
N ALA A 66 18.63 17.89 3.68
CA ALA A 66 17.28 17.86 4.22
C ALA A 66 16.34 17.07 3.31
N ILE A 67 15.19 16.72 3.89
CA ILE A 67 14.09 16.07 3.20
C ILE A 67 12.86 16.96 3.31
N VAL A 68 12.34 17.39 2.16
CA VAL A 68 11.26 18.38 2.10
C VAL A 68 10.04 17.76 1.41
N PRO A 69 8.84 17.88 2.00
CA PRO A 69 7.62 17.40 1.36
C PRO A 69 7.27 18.24 0.12
N VAL A 70 6.80 17.57 -0.94
CA VAL A 70 6.38 18.24 -2.16
C VAL A 70 5.13 19.09 -1.87
N ALA A 71 5.21 20.38 -2.15
CA ALA A 71 4.13 21.33 -1.89
C ALA A 71 3.64 21.35 -0.43
N GLY A 72 4.53 21.06 0.53
CA GLY A 72 4.19 21.01 1.96
C GLY A 72 3.39 19.76 2.38
N ASP A 73 3.21 18.79 1.49
CA ASP A 73 2.38 17.61 1.72
C ASP A 73 3.18 16.31 1.56
N TRP A 74 3.44 15.64 2.69
CA TRP A 74 4.17 14.37 2.74
C TRP A 74 3.48 13.22 2.00
N SER A 75 2.15 13.30 1.77
CA SER A 75 1.41 12.29 1.02
C SER A 75 1.68 12.35 -0.48
N LYS A 76 2.19 13.49 -0.99
CA LYS A 76 2.57 13.69 -2.39
C LYS A 76 4.03 13.34 -2.68
N GLY A 77 4.74 12.85 -1.67
CA GLY A 77 6.16 12.53 -1.74
C GLY A 77 7.05 13.67 -1.22
N TRP A 78 8.35 13.48 -1.39
CA TRP A 78 9.37 14.37 -0.87
C TRP A 78 10.61 14.38 -1.76
N THR A 79 11.41 15.43 -1.63
CA THR A 79 12.71 15.57 -2.28
C THR A 79 13.81 15.47 -1.23
N VAL A 80 14.99 14.98 -1.65
CA VAL A 80 16.20 14.92 -0.81
C VAL A 80 17.25 15.81 -1.47
N GLY A 81 17.79 16.77 -0.74
CA GLY A 81 18.70 17.77 -1.30
C GLY A 81 19.60 18.41 -0.25
N VAL A 82 20.71 18.99 -0.70
CA VAL A 82 21.60 19.79 0.17
C VAL A 82 20.83 21.01 0.65
N ASP A 83 20.81 21.19 1.97
CA ASP A 83 20.26 22.36 2.64
C ASP A 83 21.43 23.33 2.91
N ALA A 84 21.63 24.26 1.98
CA ALA A 84 22.73 25.21 2.04
C ALA A 84 22.44 26.43 2.94
N ASN A 85 21.16 26.68 3.24
CA ASN A 85 20.66 27.86 3.94
C ASN A 85 20.11 27.54 5.35
N GLY A 86 20.01 26.26 5.72
CA GLY A 86 19.64 25.81 7.06
C GLY A 86 18.15 25.94 7.37
N ASP A 87 17.29 26.01 6.35
CA ASP A 87 15.84 26.19 6.53
C ASP A 87 15.05 24.88 6.58
N GLY A 88 15.70 23.75 6.29
CA GLY A 88 15.08 22.42 6.38
C GLY A 88 14.13 22.12 5.23
#